data_AF-A0A5Q0H4L7-F1
#
_entry.id   AF-A0A5Q0H4L7-F1
#
_cell.length_a   1.000
_cell.length_b   1.000
_cell.length_c   1.000
_cell.angle_alpha   90.00
_cell.angle_beta   90.00
_cell.angle_gamma   90.00
#
_symmetry.space_group_name_H-M   'P 1'
#
loop_
_entity.id
_entity.type
_entity.pdbx_description
1 polymer ?
#
loop_
_entity_poly.entity_id
_entity_poly.type
_entity_poly.pdbx_seq_one_letter_code
_entity_poly.pdbx_strand_id
1 'polypeptide(L)'
;MGWTEIPGGALTDLPVTAVADGNGELLAFIVGTDRQIYVNQSKGGDWVGWSSVPGGAKTTQPVAVARDTDGQVIVIHIGQDGHLYEAKLASSKWTAWRLADDEAATSMAAAIATVNNSRFVFHVGKDQRIYTQETVVLTAE
;
A
#
# COMPACT_ATOMS: atom_id res chain seq x y z
N MET A 1 27.84 -11.80 -2.60
CA MET A 1 26.44 -11.58 -2.20
C MET A 1 25.59 -11.81 -3.42
N GLY A 2 24.51 -12.59 -3.30
CA GLY A 2 23.64 -12.97 -4.41
C GLY A 2 22.19 -12.58 -4.13
N TRP A 3 21.36 -12.59 -5.16
CA TRP A 3 19.93 -12.43 -5.02
C TRP A 3 19.32 -13.70 -4.44
N THR A 4 18.46 -13.55 -3.43
CA THR A 4 17.64 -14.62 -2.88
C THR A 4 16.18 -14.30 -3.16
N GLU A 5 15.43 -15.26 -3.68
CA GLU A 5 14.00 -15.14 -3.90
C GLU A 5 13.25 -15.02 -2.56
N ILE A 6 12.22 -14.16 -2.50
CA ILE A 6 11.22 -14.22 -1.42
C ILE A 6 10.36 -15.46 -1.65
N PRO A 7 10.41 -16.50 -0.80
CA PRO A 7 9.72 -17.75 -1.05
C PRO A 7 8.21 -17.61 -1.26
N GLY A 8 7.65 -18.51 -2.07
CA GLY A 8 6.21 -18.61 -2.32
C GLY A 8 5.80 -18.35 -3.78
N GLY A 9 6.76 -18.13 -4.69
CA GLY A 9 6.52 -18.17 -6.14
C GLY A 9 5.57 -17.09 -6.66
N ALA A 10 5.47 -15.96 -5.95
CA ALA A 10 4.61 -14.86 -6.38
C ALA A 10 5.20 -14.16 -7.61
N LEU A 11 4.35 -13.87 -8.59
CA LEU A 11 4.73 -13.25 -9.85
C LEU A 11 4.04 -11.90 -10.01
N THR A 12 4.75 -10.92 -10.56
CA THR A 12 4.25 -9.57 -10.84
C THR A 12 4.87 -9.04 -12.13
N ASP A 13 4.10 -8.28 -12.89
CA ASP A 13 4.57 -7.47 -14.04
C ASP A 13 4.66 -5.97 -13.68
N LEU A 14 4.41 -5.62 -12.42
CA LEU A 14 4.41 -4.26 -11.87
C LEU A 14 5.52 -4.07 -10.82
N PRO A 15 5.91 -2.81 -10.54
CA PRO A 15 6.87 -2.49 -9.49
C PRO A 15 6.47 -3.05 -8.12
N VAL A 16 7.48 -3.51 -7.37
CA VAL A 16 7.35 -3.97 -5.98
C VAL A 16 7.47 -2.78 -5.03
N THR A 17 6.71 -2.79 -3.93
CA THR A 17 6.89 -1.80 -2.84
C THR A 17 7.12 -2.49 -1.51
N ALA A 18 7.77 -1.80 -0.58
CA ALA A 18 8.03 -2.34 0.75
C ALA A 18 8.04 -1.25 1.81
N VAL A 19 7.72 -1.63 3.04
CA VAL A 19 7.69 -0.75 4.21
C VAL A 19 7.98 -1.56 5.47
N ALA A 20 8.61 -0.94 6.47
CA ALA A 20 8.71 -1.54 7.81
C ALA A 20 7.51 -1.13 8.66
N ASP A 21 6.94 -2.03 9.44
CA ASP A 21 5.88 -1.71 10.42
C ASP A 21 6.43 -1.06 11.70
N GLY A 22 5.57 -0.84 12.70
CA GLY A 22 5.97 -0.31 14.01
C GLY A 22 6.91 -1.21 14.81
N ASN A 23 6.96 -2.51 14.52
CA ASN A 23 7.85 -3.49 15.16
C ASN A 23 9.19 -3.64 14.42
N GLY A 24 9.36 -2.97 13.28
CA GLY A 24 10.54 -3.09 12.43
C GLY A 24 10.53 -4.30 11.52
N GLU A 25 9.41 -5.01 11.41
CA GLU A 25 9.23 -6.10 10.46
C GLU A 25 8.98 -5.52 9.06
N LEU A 26 9.64 -6.07 8.03
CA LEU A 26 9.44 -5.65 6.64
C LEU A 26 8.18 -6.30 6.07
N LEU A 27 7.43 -5.52 5.32
CA LEU A 27 6.33 -5.98 4.49
C LEU A 27 6.65 -5.64 3.04
N ALA A 28 6.60 -6.65 2.17
CA ALA A 28 6.70 -6.50 0.73
C ALA A 28 5.31 -6.63 0.10
N PHE A 29 5.00 -5.74 -0.82
CA PHE A 29 3.74 -5.70 -1.53
C PHE A 29 3.95 -5.80 -3.03
N ILE A 30 3.07 -6.56 -3.67
CA ILE A 30 2.99 -6.67 -5.12
C ILE A 30 1.54 -6.61 -5.58
N VAL A 31 1.37 -6.32 -6.86
CA VAL A 31 0.13 -6.62 -7.57
C VAL A 31 0.39 -7.87 -8.40
N GLY A 32 -0.29 -8.96 -8.10
CA GLY A 32 -0.13 -10.22 -8.80
C GLY A 32 -0.54 -10.12 -10.27
N THR A 33 -0.16 -11.10 -11.08
CA THR A 33 -0.59 -11.21 -12.48
C THR A 33 -2.11 -11.32 -12.65
N ASP A 34 -2.83 -11.70 -11.60
CA ASP A 34 -4.29 -11.73 -11.50
C ASP A 34 -4.93 -10.41 -11.03
N ARG A 35 -4.08 -9.37 -10.88
CA ARG A 35 -4.41 -8.01 -10.46
C ARG A 35 -4.81 -7.87 -8.99
N GLN A 36 -4.67 -8.91 -8.17
CA GLN A 36 -4.89 -8.82 -6.73
C GLN A 36 -3.66 -8.24 -6.01
N ILE A 37 -3.89 -7.60 -4.87
CA ILE A 37 -2.82 -7.06 -4.02
C ILE A 37 -2.35 -8.15 -3.05
N TYR A 38 -1.06 -8.46 -3.06
CA TYR A 38 -0.45 -9.44 -2.16
C TYR A 38 0.55 -8.78 -1.23
N VAL A 39 0.71 -9.37 -0.04
CA VAL A 39 1.69 -9.00 0.97
C VAL A 39 2.45 -10.23 1.46
N ASN A 40 3.74 -10.06 1.73
CA ASN A 40 4.56 -11.00 2.49
C ASN A 40 5.27 -10.22 3.60
N GLN A 41 5.44 -10.85 4.76
CA GLN A 41 6.01 -10.23 5.96
C GLN A 41 7.29 -10.97 6.36
N SER A 42 8.33 -10.23 6.74
CA SER A 42 9.51 -10.80 7.37
C SER A 42 9.29 -10.91 8.87
N LYS A 43 9.44 -12.09 9.46
CA LYS A 43 9.46 -12.29 10.92
C LYS A 43 10.83 -12.79 11.34
N GLY A 44 11.56 -11.96 12.08
CA GLY A 44 12.93 -12.30 12.51
C GLY A 44 13.93 -12.48 11.36
N GLY A 45 13.65 -11.92 10.18
CA GLY A 45 14.48 -12.06 8.97
C GLY A 45 13.98 -13.11 7.97
N ASP A 46 13.04 -13.97 8.35
CA ASP A 46 12.45 -14.98 7.48
C ASP A 46 11.10 -14.53 6.90
N TRP A 47 10.88 -14.76 5.61
CA TRP A 47 9.61 -14.46 4.95
C TRP A 47 8.58 -15.54 5.24
N VAL A 48 7.40 -15.14 5.68
CA VAL A 48 6.35 -16.08 6.15
C VAL A 48 5.45 -16.62 5.04
N GLY A 49 5.52 -16.03 3.84
CA GLY A 49 4.75 -16.43 2.67
C GLY A 49 3.80 -15.33 2.18
N TRP A 50 3.50 -15.37 0.89
CA TRP A 50 2.59 -14.41 0.24
C TRP A 50 1.14 -14.71 0.60
N SER A 51 0.38 -13.65 0.90
CA SER A 51 -1.06 -13.72 1.15
C SER A 51 -1.76 -12.52 0.50
N SER A 52 -2.98 -12.72 0.03
CA SER A 52 -3.77 -11.61 -0.53
C SER A 52 -4.16 -10.64 0.58
N VAL A 53 -4.06 -9.34 0.34
CA VAL A 53 -4.66 -8.34 1.22
C VAL A 53 -6.19 -8.56 1.18
N PRO A 54 -6.87 -8.76 2.33
CA PRO A 54 -8.29 -9.10 2.37
C PRO A 54 -9.18 -8.08 1.68
N GLY A 55 -10.36 -8.53 1.23
CA GLY A 55 -11.37 -7.68 0.58
C GLY A 55 -11.35 -7.70 -0.94
N GLY A 56 -10.43 -8.45 -1.57
CA GLY A 56 -10.48 -8.75 -3.00
C GLY A 56 -10.24 -7.55 -3.92
N ALA A 57 -9.52 -6.54 -3.43
CA ALA A 57 -9.16 -5.37 -4.23
C ALA A 57 -8.34 -5.76 -5.45
N LYS A 58 -8.63 -5.10 -6.57
CA LYS A 58 -7.92 -5.28 -7.84
C LYS A 58 -7.46 -3.95 -8.41
N THR A 59 -6.27 -3.97 -9.01
CA THR A 59 -5.69 -2.80 -9.66
C THR A 59 -4.74 -3.19 -10.79
N THR A 60 -4.57 -2.29 -11.76
CA THR A 60 -3.55 -2.40 -12.82
C THR A 60 -2.36 -1.46 -12.58
N GLN A 61 -2.33 -0.77 -11.44
CA GLN A 61 -1.26 0.12 -11.00
C GLN A 61 -0.54 -0.46 -9.79
N PRO A 62 0.75 -0.16 -9.58
CA PRO A 62 1.42 -0.52 -8.33
C PRO A 62 0.72 0.14 -7.13
N VAL A 63 0.76 -0.54 -5.99
CA VAL A 63 0.29 0.03 -4.72
C VAL A 63 1.33 0.96 -4.12
N ALA A 64 0.92 1.93 -3.32
CA ALA A 64 1.84 2.74 -2.52
C ALA A 64 1.61 2.48 -1.03
N VAL A 65 2.68 2.55 -0.25
CA VAL A 65 2.68 2.15 1.16
C VAL A 65 3.41 3.17 2.02
N ALA A 66 2.90 3.39 3.24
CA ALA A 66 3.56 4.18 4.27
C ALA A 66 3.26 3.61 5.65
N ARG A 67 4.10 3.95 6.63
CA ARG A 67 3.82 3.71 8.04
C ARG A 67 3.24 4.98 8.65
N ASP A 68 2.17 4.88 9.43
CA ASP A 68 1.68 5.99 10.23
C ASP A 68 2.41 6.12 11.58
N THR A 69 2.08 7.16 12.33
CA THR A 69 2.76 7.47 13.59
C THR A 69 2.45 6.50 14.72
N ASP A 70 1.36 5.74 14.58
CA ASP A 70 1.00 4.63 15.48
C ASP A 70 1.69 3.32 15.06
N GLY A 71 2.53 3.36 14.02
CA GLY A 71 3.25 2.20 13.50
C GLY A 71 2.41 1.29 12.60
N GLN A 72 1.19 1.70 12.22
CA GLN A 72 0.33 0.95 11.33
C GLN A 72 0.78 1.13 9.88
N VAL A 73 0.65 0.10 9.07
CA VAL A 73 0.95 0.19 7.63
C VAL A 73 -0.31 0.61 6.88
N ILE A 74 -0.21 1.67 6.10
CA ILE A 74 -1.24 2.15 5.17
C ILE A 74 -0.86 1.66 3.78
N VAL A 75 -1.81 1.03 3.09
CA VAL A 75 -1.70 0.66 1.68
C VAL A 75 -2.75 1.44 0.92
N ILE A 76 -2.34 2.11 -0.15
CA ILE A 76 -3.24 2.77 -1.08
C ILE A 76 -3.09 2.19 -2.49
N HIS A 77 -4.18 2.21 -3.25
CA HIS A 77 -4.14 1.89 -4.67
C HIS A 77 -5.19 2.69 -5.43
N ILE A 78 -4.98 2.83 -6.74
CA ILE A 78 -6.00 3.30 -7.66
C ILE A 78 -6.83 2.11 -8.12
N GLY A 79 -8.14 2.13 -7.91
CA GLY A 79 -9.08 1.11 -8.36
C GLY A 79 -9.23 1.11 -9.88
N GLN A 80 -9.84 0.05 -10.42
CA GLN A 80 -10.12 -0.02 -11.86
C GLN A 80 -11.17 1.02 -12.32
N ASP A 81 -11.89 1.61 -11.38
CA ASP A 81 -12.80 2.74 -11.56
C ASP A 81 -12.09 4.10 -11.49
N GLY A 82 -10.78 4.12 -11.22
CA GLY A 82 -9.95 5.32 -11.17
C GLY A 82 -9.98 6.06 -9.83
N HIS A 83 -10.69 5.53 -8.83
CA HIS A 83 -10.73 6.11 -7.48
C HIS A 83 -9.59 5.60 -6.61
N LEU A 84 -9.24 6.38 -5.59
CA LEU A 84 -8.24 6.00 -4.61
C LEU A 84 -8.89 5.22 -3.47
N TYR A 85 -8.32 4.06 -3.15
CA TYR A 85 -8.72 3.23 -2.02
C TYR A 85 -7.59 3.09 -1.02
N GLU A 86 -7.95 2.94 0.26
CA GLU A 86 -6.99 2.66 1.32
C GLU A 86 -7.42 1.47 2.20
N ALA A 87 -6.42 0.73 2.70
CA ALA A 87 -6.56 -0.21 3.79
C ALA A 87 -5.39 -0.05 4.77
N LYS A 88 -5.63 -0.36 6.05
CA LYS A 88 -4.62 -0.32 7.10
C LYS A 88 -4.37 -1.70 7.67
N LEU A 89 -3.11 -1.99 8.00
CA LEU A 89 -2.69 -3.14 8.78
C LEU A 89 -2.24 -2.67 10.17
N ALA A 90 -2.96 -3.11 11.20
CA ALA A 90 -2.64 -2.87 12.59
C ALA A 90 -2.70 -4.19 13.36
N SER A 91 -1.64 -4.53 14.10
CA SER A 91 -1.59 -5.75 14.93
C SER A 91 -2.02 -7.02 14.17
N SER A 92 -1.48 -7.22 12.97
CA SER A 92 -1.82 -8.33 12.06
C SER A 92 -3.29 -8.38 11.58
N LYS A 93 -4.05 -7.29 11.73
CA LYS A 93 -5.44 -7.19 11.26
C LYS A 93 -5.57 -6.11 10.20
N TRP A 94 -6.16 -6.49 9.07
CA TRP A 94 -6.51 -5.57 7.99
C TRP A 94 -7.86 -4.90 8.27
N THR A 95 -7.95 -3.60 8.00
CA THR A 95 -9.24 -2.96 7.77
C THR A 95 -9.83 -3.40 6.43
N ALA A 96 -11.13 -3.21 6.24
CA ALA A 96 -11.69 -3.25 4.89
C ALA A 96 -11.09 -2.13 4.03
N TRP A 97 -11.04 -2.35 2.71
CA TRP A 97 -10.77 -1.29 1.75
C TRP A 97 -11.87 -0.23 1.82
N ARG A 98 -11.47 1.04 1.89
CA ARG A 98 -12.38 2.19 1.88
C ARG A 98 -11.97 3.18 0.81
N LEU A 99 -12.97 3.84 0.23
CA LEU A 99 -12.76 4.97 -0.66
C LEU A 99 -12.05 6.09 0.12
N ALA A 100 -10.89 6.51 -0.36
CA ALA A 100 -10.10 7.58 0.22
C ALA A 100 -10.29 8.90 -0.53
N ASP A 101 -10.43 8.81 -1.86
CA ASP A 101 -10.64 9.97 -2.74
C ASP A 101 -11.34 9.51 -4.04
N ASP A 102 -12.50 10.07 -4.36
CA ASP A 102 -13.23 9.85 -5.61
C ASP A 102 -12.87 10.86 -6.71
N GLU A 103 -12.18 11.96 -6.39
CA GLU A 103 -11.75 12.96 -7.36
C GLU A 103 -10.47 12.56 -8.10
N ALA A 104 -9.71 11.58 -7.55
CA ALA A 104 -8.46 11.13 -8.14
C ALA A 104 -8.60 10.79 -9.63
N ALA A 105 -9.73 10.16 -10.00
CA ALA A 105 -10.18 9.78 -11.35
C ALA A 105 -9.03 9.59 -12.36
N THR A 106 -8.05 8.76 -12.01
CA THR A 106 -6.78 8.62 -12.74
C THR A 106 -6.50 7.17 -13.05
N SER A 107 -5.65 6.93 -14.05
CA SER A 107 -5.11 5.60 -14.35
C SER A 107 -3.64 5.48 -13.95
N MET A 108 -3.08 6.47 -13.26
CA MET A 108 -1.68 6.48 -12.84
C MET A 108 -1.52 6.06 -11.37
N ALA A 109 -0.39 5.46 -11.02
CA ALA A 109 -0.06 5.13 -9.65
C ALA A 109 -0.09 6.37 -8.74
N ALA A 110 -0.59 6.18 -7.50
CA ALA A 110 -0.53 7.18 -6.44
C ALA A 110 0.77 7.04 -5.62
N ALA A 111 1.08 8.04 -4.81
CA ALA A 111 2.14 7.99 -3.81
C ALA A 111 1.61 8.44 -2.44
N ILE A 112 2.24 7.96 -1.37
CA ILE A 112 1.88 8.30 0.01
C ILE A 112 3.15 8.54 0.84
N ALA A 113 3.10 9.54 1.71
CA ALA A 113 4.11 9.80 2.72
C ALA A 113 3.47 10.20 4.04
N THR A 114 4.10 9.84 5.16
CA THR A 114 3.71 10.32 6.49
C THR A 114 4.84 11.18 7.06
N VAL A 115 4.51 12.36 7.57
CA VAL A 115 5.44 13.26 8.25
C VAL A 115 4.70 14.03 9.33
N ASN A 116 5.27 14.14 10.54
CA ASN A 116 4.74 14.95 11.65
C ASN A 116 3.23 14.77 11.92
N ASN A 117 2.76 13.52 12.07
CA ASN A 117 1.35 13.15 12.23
C ASN A 117 0.44 13.52 11.04
N SER A 118 0.97 14.04 9.94
CA SER A 118 0.23 14.26 8.71
C SER A 118 0.52 13.17 7.70
N ARG A 119 -0.52 12.77 6.97
CA ARG A 119 -0.43 11.93 5.78
C ARG A 119 -0.60 12.79 4.55
N PHE A 120 0.29 12.61 3.59
CA PHE A 120 0.23 13.22 2.26
C PHE A 120 -0.02 12.12 1.23
N VAL A 121 -1.08 12.29 0.43
CA VAL A 121 -1.33 11.45 -0.75
C VAL A 121 -1.16 12.28 -2.00
N PHE A 122 -0.46 11.74 -2.99
CA PHE A 122 -0.21 12.38 -4.28
C PHE A 122 -0.76 11.53 -5.41
N HIS A 123 -1.37 12.17 -6.42
CA HIS A 123 -1.75 11.50 -7.65
C HIS A 123 -1.64 12.46 -8.85
N VAL A 124 -1.63 11.88 -10.05
CA VAL A 124 -1.69 12.65 -11.30
C VAL A 124 -3.16 12.77 -11.71
N GLY A 125 -3.67 13.99 -11.86
CA GLY A 125 -5.02 14.24 -12.36
C GLY A 125 -5.13 14.04 -13.88
N LYS A 126 -6.37 14.08 -14.41
CA LYS A 126 -6.62 13.96 -15.86
C LYS A 126 -5.98 15.07 -16.69
N ASP A 127 -5.71 16.22 -16.08
CA ASP A 127 -5.02 17.36 -16.69
C ASP A 127 -3.49 17.24 -16.62
N GLN A 128 -2.98 16.06 -16.21
CA GLN A 128 -1.56 15.76 -16.02
C GLN A 128 -0.87 16.58 -14.92
N ARG A 129 -1.63 17.29 -14.08
CA ARG A 129 -1.09 17.98 -12.92
C ARG A 129 -1.00 17.03 -11.72
N ILE A 130 -0.10 17.38 -10.81
CA ILE A 130 0.09 16.65 -9.56
C ILE A 130 -0.79 17.29 -8.49
N TYR A 131 -1.65 16.48 -7.90
CA TYR A 131 -2.50 16.85 -6.79
C TYR A 131 -1.96 16.22 -5.52
N THR A 132 -2.14 16.92 -4.40
CA THR A 132 -1.82 16.39 -3.08
C THR A 132 -2.96 16.68 -2.12
N GLN A 133 -3.22 15.73 -1.22
CA GLN A 133 -4.10 15.92 -0.08
C GLN A 133 -3.32 15.68 1.21
N GLU A 134 -3.41 16.63 2.15
CA GLU A 134 -2.93 16.45 3.51
C GLU A 134 -4.09 16.03 4.42
N THR A 135 -3.89 14.98 5.21
CA THR A 135 -4.79 14.59 6.29
C THR A 135 -4.01 14.58 7.59
N VAL A 136 -4.41 15.44 8.54
CA VAL A 136 -3.87 15.42 9.90
C VAL A 136 -4.43 14.19 10.63
N VAL A 137 -3.54 13.32 11.10
CA VAL A 137 -3.88 12.16 11.92
C VAL A 137 -3.85 12.60 13.37
N LEU A 138 -5.03 12.73 13.97
CA LEU A 138 -5.15 13.00 15.40
C LEU A 138 -4.83 11.70 16.16
N THR A 139 -3.82 11.75 17.04
CA THR A 139 -3.61 10.67 18.01
C THR A 139 -4.73 10.72 19.03
N ALA A 140 -5.36 9.57 19.32
CA ALA A 140 -6.28 9.47 20.46
C ALA A 140 -5.48 9.69 21.76
N GLU A 141 -5.99 10.56 22.64
CA GLU A 141 -5.46 10.76 24.01
C GLU A 141 -5.63 9.52 24.89
#